data_AF-A0A2V8L4F4-F1
#
_entry.id   AF-A0A2V8L4F4-F1
#
_cell.length_a   1.000
_cell.length_b   1.000
_cell.length_c   1.000
_cell.angle_alpha   90.00
_cell.angle_beta   90.00
_cell.angle_gamma   90.00
#
_symmetry.space_group_name_H-M   'P 1'
#
loop_
_entity.id
_entity.type
_entity.pdbx_description
1 polymer ?
#
loop_
_entity_poly.entity_id
_entity_poly.type
_entity_poly.pdbx_seq_one_letter_code
_entity_poly.pdbx_strand_id
1 'polypeptide(L)'
;MSEATLIAHCGTAKVSRAELKAIPVPEGTRTFKPIPHHEIVDALVEALSFRYIGVIRDEYAVSPDGMRLFGVLDLQTAFDGCRFAIGLRNSNDKSLRLALTCGVRVFVCDNLSFQGEFTPVLAKHSKNFSVVDSLAIGVDRIQRN
;
A
#
# COMPACT_ATOMS: atom_id res chain seq x y z
N MET A 1 15.80 9.13 10.77
CA MET A 1 15.21 9.35 9.43
C MET A 1 14.65 8.02 8.94
N SER A 2 13.35 7.91 8.64
CA SER A 2 12.87 6.77 7.85
C SER A 2 13.33 6.95 6.41
N GLU A 3 13.65 5.84 5.76
CA GLU A 3 14.04 5.83 4.35
C GLU A 3 13.10 4.88 3.63
N ALA A 4 11.88 5.37 3.35
CA ALA A 4 10.99 4.71 2.42
C ALA A 4 11.40 5.09 1.00
N THR A 5 11.71 4.09 0.19
CA THR A 5 12.19 4.27 -1.18
C THR A 5 11.26 3.58 -2.15
N LEU A 6 10.64 4.38 -3.03
CA LEU A 6 9.88 3.91 -4.17
C LEU A 6 10.68 4.15 -5.45
N ILE A 7 11.01 3.08 -6.16
CA ILE A 7 11.60 3.14 -7.49
C ILE A 7 10.54 2.82 -8.55
N ALA A 8 10.22 3.82 -9.35
CA ALA A 8 9.46 3.69 -10.59
C ALA A 8 10.47 3.79 -11.74
N HIS A 9 11.01 2.66 -12.20
CA HIS A 9 12.13 2.64 -13.15
C HIS A 9 11.64 2.84 -14.59
N CYS A 10 10.96 1.83 -15.14
CA CYS A 10 10.44 1.86 -16.52
C CYS A 10 9.10 1.16 -16.70
N GLY A 11 8.67 0.37 -15.71
CA GLY A 11 7.43 -0.40 -15.75
C GLY A 11 6.24 0.32 -15.13
N THR A 12 6.45 1.52 -14.56
CA THR A 12 5.43 2.30 -13.86
C THR A 12 5.70 3.80 -13.95
N ALA A 13 4.67 4.62 -13.75
CA ALA A 13 4.77 6.07 -13.63
C ALA A 13 4.34 6.51 -12.23
N LYS A 14 5.02 7.52 -11.67
CA LYS A 14 4.60 8.12 -10.39
C LYS A 14 3.29 8.88 -10.57
N VAL A 15 2.39 8.74 -9.61
CA VAL A 15 1.05 9.35 -9.62
C VAL A 15 0.70 9.92 -8.25
N SER A 16 -0.10 10.98 -8.26
CA SER A 16 -0.68 11.59 -7.07
C SER A 16 -1.89 10.80 -6.56
N ARG A 17 -2.29 11.05 -5.31
CA ARG A 17 -3.55 10.51 -4.75
C ARG A 17 -4.78 10.88 -5.57
N ALA A 18 -4.81 12.06 -6.18
CA ALA A 18 -5.91 12.49 -7.01
C ALA A 18 -5.98 11.69 -8.31
N GLU A 19 -4.85 11.44 -8.95
CA GLU A 19 -4.75 10.61 -10.16
C GLU A 19 -5.11 9.15 -9.89
N LEU A 20 -4.83 8.62 -8.69
CA LEU A 20 -5.28 7.27 -8.31
C LEU A 20 -6.81 7.09 -8.36
N LYS A 21 -7.59 8.16 -8.19
CA LYS A 21 -9.06 8.12 -8.29
C LYS A 21 -9.56 8.02 -9.72
N ALA A 22 -8.75 8.48 -10.68
CA ALA A 22 -9.08 8.45 -12.10
C ALA A 22 -8.80 7.09 -12.76
N ILE A 23 -8.08 6.19 -12.09
CA ILE A 23 -7.74 4.87 -12.63
C ILE A 23 -9.00 4.01 -12.72
N PRO A 24 -9.34 3.48 -13.91
CA PRO A 24 -10.50 2.61 -14.08
C PRO A 24 -10.29 1.29 -13.36
N VAL A 25 -11.37 0.76 -12.79
CA VAL A 25 -11.36 -0.54 -12.13
C VAL A 25 -11.96 -1.57 -13.08
N PRO A 26 -11.27 -2.69 -13.35
CA PRO A 26 -11.81 -3.72 -14.24
C PRO A 26 -13.04 -4.39 -13.64
N GLU A 27 -13.82 -5.06 -14.49
CA GLU A 27 -14.96 -5.84 -14.02
C GLU A 27 -14.53 -7.04 -13.17
N GLY A 28 -15.25 -7.27 -12.08
CA GLY A 28 -15.03 -8.42 -11.21
C GLY A 28 -15.46 -9.73 -11.87
N THR A 29 -14.84 -10.82 -11.42
CA THR A 29 -15.28 -12.18 -11.80
C THR A 29 -15.97 -12.87 -10.63
N ARG A 30 -16.54 -14.06 -10.86
CA ARG A 30 -17.23 -14.87 -9.83
C ARG A 30 -16.42 -15.02 -8.52
N THR A 31 -15.09 -15.04 -8.61
CA THR A 31 -14.19 -15.29 -7.48
C THR A 31 -13.25 -14.12 -7.16
N PHE A 32 -13.17 -13.11 -8.02
CA PHE A 32 -12.25 -11.99 -7.89
C PHE A 32 -13.01 -10.67 -7.81
N LYS A 33 -12.78 -9.91 -6.75
CA LYS A 33 -13.36 -8.58 -6.54
C LYS A 33 -12.26 -7.51 -6.70
N PRO A 34 -12.11 -6.89 -7.89
CA PRO A 34 -11.22 -5.76 -8.09
C PRO A 34 -11.52 -4.67 -7.07
N ILE A 35 -10.47 -4.02 -6.57
CA ILE A 35 -10.59 -2.94 -5.58
C ILE A 35 -9.92 -1.71 -6.17
N PRO A 36 -10.60 -0.55 -6.20
CA PRO A 36 -9.97 0.69 -6.63
C PRO A 36 -8.71 0.99 -5.81
N HIS A 37 -7.63 1.37 -6.48
CA HIS A 37 -6.34 1.61 -5.83
C HIS A 37 -6.42 2.72 -4.77
N HIS A 38 -7.20 3.77 -5.02
CA HIS A 38 -7.42 4.85 -4.07
C HIS A 38 -8.16 4.39 -2.81
N GLU A 39 -9.12 3.45 -2.89
CA GLU A 39 -9.83 2.96 -1.70
C GLU A 39 -8.88 2.25 -0.72
N ILE A 40 -7.87 1.54 -1.22
CA ILE A 40 -6.85 0.90 -0.38
C ILE A 40 -6.00 1.95 0.33
N VAL A 41 -5.62 3.01 -0.39
CA VAL A 41 -4.83 4.11 0.17
C VAL A 41 -5.64 4.88 1.21
N ASP A 42 -6.88 5.24 0.88
CA ASP A 42 -7.77 6.00 1.75
C ASP A 42 -8.07 5.21 3.02
N ALA A 43 -8.40 3.91 2.90
CA ALA A 43 -8.64 3.04 4.06
C ALA A 43 -7.37 2.81 4.91
N LEU A 44 -6.18 2.77 4.30
CA LEU A 44 -4.92 2.69 5.05
C LEU A 44 -4.67 3.97 5.85
N VAL A 45 -4.85 5.13 5.23
CA VAL A 45 -4.66 6.44 5.87
C VAL A 45 -5.69 6.65 6.99
N GLU A 46 -6.92 6.25 6.76
CA GLU A 46 -7.99 6.28 7.76
C GLU A 46 -7.66 5.36 8.96
N ALA A 47 -7.24 4.12 8.70
CA ALA A 47 -6.84 3.18 9.76
C ALA A 47 -5.67 3.70 10.61
N LEU A 48 -4.69 4.37 9.98
CA LEU A 48 -3.58 5.03 10.68
C LEU A 48 -4.10 6.22 11.52
N SER A 49 -5.02 7.00 10.96
CA SER A 49 -5.60 8.17 11.63
C SER A 49 -6.39 7.80 12.90
N PHE A 50 -7.12 6.68 12.90
CA PHE A 50 -7.79 6.16 14.10
C PHE A 50 -6.83 5.81 15.24
N ARG A 51 -5.53 5.64 14.94
CA ARG A 51 -4.47 5.40 15.92
C ARG A 51 -3.61 6.63 16.18
N TYR A 52 -4.07 7.81 15.75
CA TYR A 52 -3.32 9.07 15.82
C TYR A 52 -1.96 9.02 15.13
N ILE A 53 -1.81 8.17 14.11
CA ILE A 53 -0.61 8.09 13.29
C ILE A 53 -0.82 8.92 12.03
N GLY A 54 -0.11 10.04 11.93
CA GLY A 54 -0.06 10.86 10.72
C GLY A 54 0.81 10.23 9.63
N VAL A 55 0.49 10.51 8.37
CA VAL A 55 1.36 10.24 7.21
C VAL A 55 2.07 11.55 6.86
N ILE A 56 3.40 11.56 6.85
CA ILE A 56 4.20 12.75 6.56
C ILE A 56 4.48 12.88 5.07
N ARG A 57 4.80 11.76 4.43
CA ARG A 57 5.08 11.67 3.00
C ARG A 57 4.52 10.38 2.49
N ASP A 58 4.02 10.40 1.26
CA ASP A 58 3.69 9.21 0.53
C ASP A 58 3.97 9.40 -0.96
N GLU A 59 4.25 8.28 -1.61
CA GLU A 59 4.51 8.24 -3.04
C GLU A 59 3.86 6.99 -3.61
N TYR A 60 3.30 7.12 -4.82
CA TYR A 60 2.65 6.03 -5.53
C TYR A 60 3.17 5.94 -6.95
N ALA A 61 3.26 4.72 -7.45
CA ALA A 61 3.57 4.42 -8.83
C ALA A 61 2.62 3.35 -9.35
N VAL A 62 2.17 3.53 -10.58
CA VAL A 62 1.18 2.66 -11.22
C VAL A 62 1.68 2.20 -12.58
N SER A 63 1.37 0.95 -12.95
CA SER A 63 1.70 0.42 -14.27
C SER A 63 0.96 1.16 -15.39
N PRO A 64 1.47 1.17 -16.64
CA PRO A 64 0.83 1.87 -17.76
C PRO A 64 -0.63 1.49 -18.02
N ASP A 65 -1.01 0.26 -17.69
CA ASP A 65 -2.38 -0.26 -17.80
C ASP A 65 -3.28 0.09 -16.60
N GLY A 66 -2.76 0.75 -15.56
CA GLY A 66 -3.49 1.09 -14.35
C GLY A 66 -3.69 -0.07 -13.37
N MET A 67 -3.19 -1.28 -13.68
CA MET A 67 -3.60 -2.49 -12.98
C MET A 67 -2.75 -2.82 -11.75
N ARG A 68 -1.52 -2.33 -11.66
CA ARG A 68 -0.59 -2.59 -10.56
C ARG A 68 -0.26 -1.29 -9.88
N LEU A 69 -0.39 -1.28 -8.56
CA LEU A 69 -0.03 -0.17 -7.69
C LEU A 69 1.16 -0.58 -6.84
N PHE A 70 2.11 0.34 -6.74
CA PHE A 70 3.20 0.33 -5.79
C PHE A 70 3.17 1.64 -5.01
N GLY A 71 3.48 1.60 -3.73
CA GLY A 71 3.50 2.81 -2.93
C GLY A 71 4.34 2.68 -1.69
N VAL A 72 4.73 3.82 -1.17
CA VAL A 72 5.42 3.95 0.12
C VAL A 72 4.80 5.09 0.90
N LEU A 73 4.76 4.96 2.22
CA LEU A 73 4.25 5.96 3.15
C LEU A 73 5.23 6.09 4.31
N ASP A 74 5.73 7.29 4.59
CA ASP A 74 6.45 7.63 5.81
C ASP A 74 5.47 8.09 6.88
N LEU A 75 5.55 7.48 8.06
CA LEU A 75 4.68 7.76 9.19
C LEU A 75 5.29 8.80 10.12
N GLN A 76 4.42 9.51 10.84
CA GLN A 76 4.82 10.46 11.88
C GLN A 76 5.36 9.77 13.12
N THR A 77 4.94 8.53 13.38
CA THR A 77 5.41 7.74 14.53
C THR A 77 6.92 7.65 14.51
N ALA A 78 7.54 8.30 15.48
CA ALA A 78 8.97 8.31 15.66
C ALA A 78 9.34 7.68 17.01
N PHE A 79 10.32 6.79 17.00
CA PHE A 79 11.00 6.28 18.18
C PHE A 79 12.49 6.50 17.98
N ASP A 80 13.19 7.00 18.99
CA ASP A 80 14.65 7.21 18.98
C ASP A 80 15.19 7.93 17.72
N GLY A 81 14.43 8.88 17.16
CA GLY A 81 14.81 9.63 15.94
C GLY A 81 14.65 8.88 14.61
N CYS A 82 14.19 7.63 14.67
CA CYS A 82 13.73 6.84 13.52
C CYS A 82 12.23 7.01 13.33
N ARG A 83 11.76 6.87 12.09
CA ARG A 83 10.33 6.84 11.75
C ARG A 83 10.02 5.50 11.14
N PHE A 84 8.77 5.07 11.24
CA PHE A 84 8.31 3.91 10.50
C PHE A 84 7.86 4.29 9.10
N ALA A 85 8.06 3.38 8.17
CA ALA A 85 7.55 3.45 6.82
C ALA A 85 6.68 2.23 6.51
N ILE A 86 5.70 2.40 5.63
CA ILE A 86 4.87 1.34 5.09
C ILE A 86 5.09 1.25 3.58
N GLY A 87 5.29 0.05 3.08
CA GLY A 87 5.28 -0.26 1.65
C GLY A 87 3.94 -0.90 1.30
N LEU A 88 3.35 -0.46 0.20
CA LEU A 88 2.09 -0.95 -0.34
C LEU A 88 2.32 -1.51 -1.73
N ARG A 89 1.72 -2.66 -2.02
CA ARG A 89 1.50 -3.11 -3.40
C ARG A 89 0.12 -3.73 -3.57
N ASN A 90 -0.47 -3.52 -4.73
CA ASN A 90 -1.75 -4.12 -5.09
C ASN A 90 -1.80 -4.43 -6.60
N SER A 91 -2.64 -5.38 -7.01
CA SER A 91 -2.99 -5.53 -8.42
C SER A 91 -4.44 -5.91 -8.67
N ASN A 92 -4.99 -5.39 -9.76
CA ASN A 92 -6.30 -5.74 -10.28
C ASN A 92 -6.23 -6.68 -11.50
N ASP A 93 -5.05 -6.93 -12.07
CA ASP A 93 -4.79 -7.96 -13.10
C ASP A 93 -4.53 -9.37 -12.53
N LYS A 94 -4.66 -9.54 -11.21
CA LYS A 94 -4.41 -10.80 -10.46
C LYS A 94 -2.95 -11.25 -10.43
N SER A 95 -2.01 -10.42 -10.88
CA SER A 95 -0.57 -10.73 -10.86
C SER A 95 0.01 -10.73 -9.44
N LEU A 96 -0.55 -9.92 -8.55
CA LEU A 96 -0.09 -9.69 -7.18
C LEU A 96 -1.26 -9.68 -6.19
N ARG A 97 -0.95 -10.11 -4.97
CA ARG A 97 -1.84 -9.92 -3.81
C ARG A 97 -1.68 -8.51 -3.28
N LEU A 98 -2.74 -7.99 -2.65
CA LEU A 98 -2.61 -6.84 -1.76
C LEU A 98 -1.64 -7.21 -0.65
N ALA A 99 -0.57 -6.43 -0.51
CA ALA A 99 0.41 -6.61 0.54
C ALA A 99 0.83 -5.28 1.14
N LEU A 100 1.01 -5.29 2.45
CA LEU A 100 1.67 -4.22 3.18
C LEU A 100 2.94 -4.77 3.82
N THR A 101 4.02 -4.00 3.75
CA THR A 101 5.22 -4.22 4.56
C THR A 101 5.48 -2.99 5.42
N CYS A 102 6.14 -3.14 6.55
CA CYS A 102 6.48 -2.08 7.48
C CYS A 102 7.89 -2.27 8.01
N GLY A 103 8.56 -1.17 8.36
CA GLY A 103 9.85 -1.16 9.03
C GLY A 103 10.47 0.23 9.06
N VAL A 104 11.67 0.36 9.61
CA VAL A 104 12.43 1.63 9.57
C VAL A 104 12.93 1.93 8.15
N ARG A 105 13.26 0.88 7.40
CA ARG A 105 13.65 0.93 5.99
C ARG A 105 12.68 0.09 5.17
N VAL A 106 12.06 0.72 4.19
CA VAL A 106 11.12 0.07 3.29
C VAL A 106 11.53 0.36 1.86
N PHE A 107 11.58 -0.69 1.05
CA PHE A 107 11.92 -0.60 -0.36
C PHE A 107 10.83 -1.24 -1.21
N VAL A 108 10.32 -0.48 -2.17
CA VAL A 108 9.33 -0.93 -3.14
C VAL A 108 9.77 -0.53 -4.54
N CYS A 109 9.71 -1.46 -5.48
CA CYS A 109 10.10 -1.23 -6.87
C CYS A 109 9.13 -1.91 -7.84
N ASP A 110 8.99 -1.34 -9.03
CA ASP A 110 8.19 -1.88 -10.13
C ASP A 110 8.69 -3.24 -10.67
N ASN A 111 9.93 -3.61 -10.37
CA ASN A 111 10.48 -4.95 -10.62
C ASN A 111 10.00 -6.03 -9.61
N LEU A 112 8.96 -5.73 -8.83
CA LEU A 112 8.37 -6.59 -7.78
C LEU A 112 9.18 -6.72 -6.50
N SER A 113 10.34 -6.07 -6.40
CA SER A 113 11.07 -5.98 -5.13
C SER A 113 10.21 -5.26 -4.09
N PHE A 114 10.02 -5.92 -2.96
CA PHE A 114 9.12 -5.50 -1.90
C PHE A 114 9.69 -5.95 -0.57
N GLN A 115 10.38 -5.04 0.11
CA GLN A 115 11.18 -5.32 1.29
C GLN A 115 10.80 -4.38 2.43
N GLY A 116 10.60 -4.98 3.61
CA GLY A 116 10.52 -4.33 4.90
C GLY A 116 10.76 -5.38 5.98
N GLU A 117 10.74 -4.98 7.24
CA GLU A 117 11.04 -5.85 8.38
C GLU A 117 9.87 -6.79 8.69
N PHE A 118 8.65 -6.31 8.51
CA PHE A 118 7.42 -7.03 8.83
C PHE A 118 6.39 -6.91 7.70
N THR A 119 5.59 -7.95 7.48
CA THR A 119 4.52 -7.96 6.46
C THR A 119 3.16 -8.22 7.13
N PRO A 120 2.47 -7.17 7.61
CA PRO A 120 1.22 -7.31 8.38
C PRO A 120 0.02 -7.79 7.54
N VAL A 121 0.00 -7.47 6.24
CA VAL A 121 -1.12 -7.76 5.34
C VAL A 121 -0.61 -8.50 4.11
N LEU A 122 -1.29 -9.60 3.80
CA LEU A 122 -1.07 -10.36 2.57
C LEU A 122 -2.38 -11.06 2.18
N ALA A 123 -3.17 -10.42 1.31
CA ALA A 123 -4.54 -10.83 1.03
C ALA A 123 -4.84 -10.97 -0.46
N LYS A 124 -5.70 -11.93 -0.79
CA LYS A 124 -6.30 -12.05 -2.13
C LYS A 124 -7.61 -11.29 -2.16
N HIS A 125 -7.89 -10.66 -3.31
CA HIS A 125 -9.15 -9.99 -3.61
C HIS A 125 -10.27 -11.01 -3.88
N SER A 126 -10.70 -11.72 -2.84
CA SER A 126 -11.82 -12.65 -2.92
C SER A 126 -13.16 -11.93 -2.76
N LYS A 127 -14.26 -12.59 -3.13
CA LYS A 127 -15.62 -12.03 -3.04
C LYS A 127 -15.97 -11.48 -1.66
N ASN A 128 -15.50 -12.13 -0.59
CA ASN A 128 -15.78 -11.78 0.80
C ASN A 128 -14.65 -10.98 1.46
N PHE A 129 -13.68 -10.50 0.67
CA PHE A 129 -12.57 -9.73 1.21
C PHE A 129 -13.02 -8.32 1.59
N SER A 130 -12.78 -7.95 2.84
CA SER A 130 -12.99 -6.60 3.38
C SER A 130 -11.65 -5.88 3.48
N VAL A 131 -11.51 -4.81 2.70
CA VAL A 131 -10.28 -3.99 2.65
C VAL A 131 -10.10 -3.28 3.98
N VAL A 132 -11.14 -2.62 4.47
CA VAL A 132 -11.12 -1.83 5.71
C VAL A 132 -10.71 -2.70 6.90
N ASP A 133 -11.33 -3.86 7.08
CA ASP A 133 -11.01 -4.76 8.20
C ASP A 133 -9.57 -5.30 8.10
N SER A 134 -9.15 -5.69 6.88
CA SER A 134 -7.81 -6.22 6.66
C SER A 134 -6.72 -5.16 6.92
N LEU A 135 -6.96 -3.91 6.56
CA LEU A 135 -6.02 -2.81 6.79
C LEU A 135 -6.02 -2.39 8.26
N ALA A 136 -7.19 -2.33 8.90
CA ALA A 136 -7.29 -2.03 10.34
C ALA A 136 -6.54 -3.06 11.19
N ILE A 137 -6.73 -4.37 10.92
CA ILE A 137 -5.97 -5.44 11.57
C ILE A 137 -4.48 -5.33 11.23
N GLY A 138 -4.15 -4.97 9.98
CA GLY A 138 -2.77 -4.77 9.54
C GLY A 138 -2.05 -3.69 10.33
N VAL A 139 -2.67 -2.51 10.46
CA VAL A 139 -2.15 -1.38 11.24
C VAL A 139 -2.03 -1.74 12.72
N ASP A 140 -3.01 -2.45 13.28
CA ASP A 140 -2.94 -2.93 14.67
C ASP A 140 -1.73 -3.85 14.90
N ARG A 141 -1.43 -4.76 13.96
CA ARG A 141 -0.26 -5.64 14.04
C ARG A 141 1.07 -4.90 13.93
N ILE A 142 1.13 -3.81 13.14
CA ILE A 142 2.32 -2.96 13.05
C ILE A 142 2.67 -2.39 14.43
N GLN A 143 1.68 -1.97 15.22
CA GLN A 143 1.93 -1.37 16.53
C GLN A 143 2.33 -2.36 17.63
N ARG A 144 2.11 -3.67 17.42
CA ARG A 144 2.37 -4.71 18.42
C ARG A 144 3.72 -5.39 18.28
N ASN A 145 4.43 -5.16 17.17
CA ASN A 145 5.78 -5.68 16.92
C ASN A 145 6.79 -4.55 17.09
#